data_AF-A0A5A5TF47-F1
#
_entry.id   AF-A0A5A5TF47-F1
#
_cell.length_a   1.000
_cell.length_b   1.000
_cell.length_c   1.000
_cell.angle_alpha   90.00
_cell.angle_beta   90.00
_cell.angle_gamma   90.00
#
_symmetry.space_group_name_H-M   'P 1'
#
loop_
_entity.id
_entity.type
_entity.pdbx_description
1 polymer ?
#
loop_
_entity_poly.entity_id
_entity_poly.type
_entity_poly.pdbx_seq_one_letter_code
_entity_poly.pdbx_strand_id
1 'polypeptide(L)'
;MDVVALVGTLRYQQQRSIPQIHQELLDRGLVVAQRTVTDQLYRYEELLALHLADGKRLRERLKGQKQVILALDGLQPDVGHEVLWVLRDCCSGEVLVARSLLGATEKDLVPLLEEVANLCRILEIPIKGVITDGQRSIRNAVASALPDIPHQLCHFHYLREAAKPIADADRHAKKELKKHVRGVRPIERSLERRTDEEAEAVRGYCLAVRSALTDDGQPPLDADGLKLKKRLQDISGSIVRIEQKRKLPDELSRLQRLMQAGLTATENLWPAIEQAYAWVHQAAHLLANANQHDVDTLKQEYQQLLSTMTQQQDRLGALAPAVTHFQKVTASYWDGLFACYQVNDLPCTNNDLEQFFGTARHAERRATGRKRASPTLIVRGSVRVVAAGASRILSISAADLRPSNITAWQALRQALDYRHEGRRRQLRFRRDPQTYLASLEECLCRSGLPS
;
A
#
# COMPACT_ATOMS: atom_id res chain seq x y z
N MET A 1 31.21 2.70 -17.56
CA MET A 1 30.01 2.06 -16.97
C MET A 1 30.14 1.92 -15.46
N ASP A 2 31.35 1.77 -14.94
CA ASP A 2 31.64 1.60 -13.51
C ASP A 2 31.09 2.73 -12.64
N VAL A 3 31.21 3.99 -13.09
CA VAL A 3 30.62 5.14 -12.39
C VAL A 3 29.10 5.03 -12.28
N VAL A 4 28.41 4.55 -13.34
CA VAL A 4 26.96 4.39 -13.34
C VAL A 4 26.53 3.30 -12.37
N ALA A 5 27.21 2.14 -12.40
CA ALA A 5 26.98 1.05 -11.46
C ALA A 5 27.20 1.51 -10.01
N LEU A 6 28.33 2.18 -9.74
CA LEU A 6 28.65 2.72 -8.42
C LEU A 6 27.58 3.70 -7.92
N VAL A 7 27.13 4.64 -8.76
CA VAL A 7 26.06 5.59 -8.40
C VAL A 7 24.78 4.84 -8.03
N GLY A 8 24.41 3.82 -8.79
CA GLY A 8 23.26 2.96 -8.49
C GLY A 8 23.38 2.22 -7.17
N THR A 9 24.52 1.59 -6.92
CA THR A 9 24.85 0.91 -5.64
C THR A 9 24.75 1.87 -4.46
N LEU A 10 25.40 3.03 -4.54
CA LEU A 10 25.37 4.04 -3.48
C LEU A 10 23.94 4.54 -3.24
N ARG A 11 23.14 4.71 -4.30
CA ARG A 11 21.75 5.16 -4.19
C ARG A 11 20.85 4.10 -3.57
N TYR A 12 20.84 2.88 -4.09
CA TYR A 12 19.79 1.91 -3.77
C TYR A 12 20.17 0.92 -2.67
N GLN A 13 21.43 0.51 -2.60
CA GLN A 13 21.92 -0.40 -1.55
C GLN A 13 22.31 0.38 -0.30
N GLN A 14 23.00 1.51 -0.46
CA GLN A 14 23.46 2.33 0.67
C GLN A 14 22.54 3.51 1.01
N GLN A 15 21.45 3.70 0.26
CA GLN A 15 20.43 4.73 0.50
C GLN A 15 20.99 6.17 0.56
N ARG A 16 22.09 6.44 -0.18
CA ARG A 16 22.73 7.75 -0.18
C ARG A 16 21.95 8.79 -1.01
N SER A 17 21.95 10.03 -0.53
CA SER A 17 21.43 11.19 -1.25
C SER A 17 22.39 11.65 -2.36
N ILE A 18 21.92 12.46 -3.30
CA ILE A 18 22.76 13.00 -4.38
C ILE A 18 24.01 13.74 -3.86
N PRO A 19 23.92 14.61 -2.82
CA PRO A 19 25.11 15.23 -2.23
C PRO A 19 26.10 14.22 -1.65
N GLN A 20 25.62 13.17 -0.98
CA GLN A 20 26.49 12.12 -0.42
C GLN A 20 27.16 11.26 -1.49
N ILE A 21 26.45 10.96 -2.59
CA ILE A 21 27.03 10.26 -3.74
C ILE A 21 28.08 11.15 -4.41
N HIS A 22 27.78 12.44 -4.56
CA HIS A 22 28.71 13.42 -5.11
C HIS A 22 30.00 13.52 -4.30
N GLN A 23 29.90 13.60 -2.97
CA GLN A 23 31.08 13.59 -2.09
C GLN A 23 31.90 12.30 -2.26
N GLU A 24 31.26 11.13 -2.28
CA GLU A 24 31.94 9.86 -2.49
C GLU A 24 32.69 9.80 -3.84
N LEU A 25 32.15 10.41 -4.89
CA LEU A 25 32.84 10.49 -6.18
C LEU A 25 34.04 11.46 -6.12
N LEU A 26 33.92 12.59 -5.42
CA LEU A 26 35.03 13.53 -5.20
C LEU A 26 36.17 12.89 -4.40
N ASP A 27 35.84 12.13 -3.35
CA ASP A 27 36.82 11.42 -2.52
C ASP A 27 37.59 10.36 -3.32
N ARG A 28 37.01 9.89 -4.43
CA ARG A 28 37.62 8.98 -5.41
C ARG A 28 38.32 9.70 -6.57
N GLY A 29 38.45 11.02 -6.51
CA GLY A 29 39.13 11.85 -7.52
C GLY A 29 38.29 12.22 -8.75
N LEU A 30 36.98 11.97 -8.75
CA LEU A 30 36.10 12.31 -9.88
C LEU A 30 35.48 13.69 -9.70
N VAL A 31 35.98 14.68 -10.42
CA VAL A 31 35.46 16.06 -10.40
C VAL A 31 34.21 16.16 -11.29
N VAL A 32 33.04 16.12 -10.67
CA VAL A 32 31.74 16.23 -11.37
C VAL A 32 30.78 17.14 -10.60
N ALA A 33 29.76 17.67 -11.27
CA ALA A 33 28.69 18.40 -10.61
C ALA A 33 27.62 17.44 -10.04
N GLN A 34 26.87 17.84 -9.00
CA GLN A 34 25.73 17.07 -8.48
C GLN A 34 24.66 16.76 -9.55
N ARG A 35 24.50 17.66 -10.54
CA ARG A 35 23.63 17.42 -11.69
C ARG A 35 24.09 16.22 -12.51
N THR A 36 25.40 16.10 -12.76
CA THR A 36 25.98 14.95 -13.46
C THR A 36 25.74 13.65 -12.71
N VAL A 37 25.80 13.66 -11.37
CA VAL A 37 25.46 12.51 -10.52
C VAL A 37 23.99 12.11 -10.70
N THR A 38 23.08 13.10 -10.73
CA THR A 38 21.67 12.87 -11.00
C THR A 38 21.46 12.23 -12.37
N ASP A 39 22.14 12.74 -13.40
CA ASP A 39 22.07 12.19 -14.76
C ASP A 39 22.63 10.75 -14.83
N GLN A 40 23.70 10.43 -14.09
CA GLN A 40 24.19 9.04 -14.01
C GLN A 40 23.20 8.12 -13.28
N LEU A 41 22.54 8.59 -12.23
CA LEU A 41 21.50 7.82 -11.56
C LEU A 41 20.33 7.54 -12.51
N TYR A 42 19.92 8.52 -13.31
CA TYR A 42 18.88 8.31 -14.33
C TYR A 42 19.28 7.27 -15.36
N ARG A 43 20.53 7.32 -15.85
CA ARG A 43 21.06 6.29 -16.75
C ARG A 43 21.08 4.91 -16.10
N TYR A 44 21.48 4.82 -14.83
CA TYR A 44 21.44 3.56 -14.08
C TYR A 44 20.03 2.96 -14.08
N GLU A 45 19.01 3.75 -13.73
CA GLU A 45 17.62 3.30 -13.69
C GLU A 45 17.14 2.79 -15.07
N GLU A 46 17.43 3.54 -16.13
CA GLU A 46 17.06 3.19 -17.51
C GLU A 46 17.70 1.87 -17.96
N LEU A 47 19.03 1.78 -17.80
CA LEU A 47 19.80 0.63 -18.28
C LEU A 47 19.47 -0.62 -17.46
N LEU A 48 19.30 -0.47 -16.14
CA LEU A 48 18.88 -1.58 -15.29
C LEU A 48 17.48 -2.07 -15.64
N ALA A 49 16.51 -1.18 -15.88
CA ALA A 49 15.17 -1.59 -16.26
C ALA A 49 15.16 -2.40 -17.57
N LEU A 50 15.97 -2.00 -18.56
CA LEU A 50 16.10 -2.73 -19.82
C LEU A 50 16.83 -4.06 -19.65
N HIS A 51 17.90 -4.09 -18.85
CA HIS A 51 18.59 -5.32 -18.53
C HIS A 51 17.67 -6.34 -17.86
N LEU A 52 16.85 -5.90 -16.89
CA LEU A 52 15.92 -6.78 -16.18
C LEU A 52 14.79 -7.27 -17.09
N ALA A 53 14.33 -6.44 -18.02
CA ALA A 53 13.31 -6.81 -19.00
C ALA A 53 13.86 -7.63 -20.19
N ASP A 54 15.16 -7.89 -20.26
CA ASP A 54 15.76 -8.62 -21.38
C ASP A 54 15.26 -10.07 -21.43
N GLY A 55 14.73 -10.47 -22.59
CA GLY A 55 14.12 -11.79 -22.78
C GLY A 55 15.09 -12.96 -22.61
N LYS A 56 16.38 -12.79 -22.93
CA LYS A 56 17.39 -13.84 -22.71
C LYS A 56 17.67 -14.01 -21.22
N ARG A 57 17.86 -12.89 -20.52
CA ARG A 57 17.99 -12.89 -19.05
C ARG A 57 16.78 -13.55 -18.39
N LEU A 58 15.56 -13.16 -18.78
CA LEU A 58 14.34 -13.74 -18.21
C LEU A 58 14.24 -15.24 -18.51
N ARG A 59 14.59 -15.69 -19.72
CA ARG A 59 14.66 -17.12 -20.05
C ARG A 59 15.62 -17.89 -19.14
N GLU A 60 16.81 -17.35 -18.91
CA GLU A 60 17.79 -17.97 -18.01
C GLU A 60 17.33 -17.95 -16.56
N ARG A 61 16.77 -16.83 -16.12
CA ARG A 61 16.31 -16.62 -14.74
C ARG A 61 15.13 -17.49 -14.36
N LEU A 62 14.20 -17.69 -15.29
CA LEU A 62 13.01 -18.52 -15.16
C LEU A 62 13.25 -19.94 -15.68
N LYS A 63 14.50 -20.31 -15.97
CA LYS A 63 14.84 -21.66 -16.45
C LYS A 63 14.44 -22.70 -15.41
N GLY A 64 13.60 -23.65 -15.83
CA GLY A 64 13.08 -24.71 -14.96
C GLY A 64 11.83 -24.31 -14.16
N GLN A 65 11.41 -23.05 -14.23
CA GLN A 65 10.11 -22.63 -13.70
C GLN A 65 8.99 -23.19 -14.58
N LYS A 66 7.99 -23.80 -13.94
CA LYS A 66 6.91 -24.51 -14.63
C LYS A 66 5.69 -23.63 -14.92
N GLN A 67 5.55 -22.51 -14.22
CA GLN A 67 4.38 -21.66 -14.27
C GLN A 67 4.71 -20.22 -13.89
N VAL A 68 3.92 -19.28 -14.39
CA VAL A 68 3.90 -17.88 -13.93
C VAL A 68 2.59 -17.63 -13.19
N ILE A 69 2.69 -16.96 -12.04
CA ILE A 69 1.55 -16.43 -11.30
C ILE A 69 1.63 -14.91 -11.34
N LEU A 70 0.70 -14.27 -12.03
CA LEU A 70 0.80 -12.85 -12.35
C LEU A 70 0.16 -11.99 -11.27
N ALA A 71 0.94 -11.15 -10.60
CA ALA A 71 0.42 -10.05 -9.78
C ALA A 71 0.37 -8.76 -10.61
N LEU A 72 -0.77 -8.08 -10.60
CA LEU A 72 -0.94 -6.74 -11.20
C LEU A 72 -1.45 -5.76 -10.14
N ASP A 73 -0.78 -4.63 -10.02
CA ASP A 73 -1.22 -3.52 -9.16
C ASP A 73 -0.73 -2.17 -9.67
N GLY A 74 -1.46 -1.12 -9.30
CA GLY A 74 -1.24 0.26 -9.69
C GLY A 74 -0.81 1.13 -8.51
N LEU A 75 0.35 1.76 -8.63
CA LEU A 75 0.81 2.78 -7.70
C LEU A 75 0.51 4.17 -8.26
N GLN A 76 -0.46 4.88 -7.66
CA GLN A 76 -0.68 6.29 -7.95
C GLN A 76 0.35 7.14 -7.18
N PRO A 77 1.28 7.83 -7.86
CA PRO A 77 2.30 8.64 -7.19
C PRO A 77 1.69 9.91 -6.60
N ASP A 78 0.78 10.56 -7.32
CA ASP A 78 0.07 11.76 -6.87
C ASP A 78 -1.26 11.89 -7.64
N VAL A 79 -2.23 12.62 -7.09
CA VAL A 79 -3.57 12.77 -7.69
C VAL A 79 -3.46 13.57 -8.99
N GLY A 80 -4.15 13.12 -10.05
CA GLY A 80 -4.14 13.77 -11.36
C GLY A 80 -2.92 13.46 -12.23
N HIS A 81 -2.03 12.58 -11.77
CA HIS A 81 -0.89 12.07 -12.53
C HIS A 81 -1.12 10.63 -12.99
N GLU A 82 -0.28 10.18 -13.93
CA GLU A 82 -0.25 8.81 -14.41
C GLU A 82 -0.12 7.80 -13.26
N VAL A 83 -0.80 6.66 -13.40
CA VAL A 83 -0.67 5.52 -12.49
C VAL A 83 0.47 4.64 -12.98
N LEU A 84 1.39 4.27 -12.08
CA LEU A 84 2.43 3.29 -12.37
C LEU A 84 1.86 1.88 -12.19
N TRP A 85 1.72 1.16 -13.28
CA TRP A 85 1.33 -0.25 -13.31
C TRP A 85 2.55 -1.15 -13.29
N VAL A 86 2.51 -2.17 -12.45
CA VAL A 86 3.55 -3.20 -12.36
C VAL A 86 2.90 -4.58 -12.47
N LEU A 87 3.45 -5.39 -13.37
CA LEU A 87 3.15 -6.80 -13.51
C LEU A 87 4.38 -7.60 -13.07
N ARG A 88 4.18 -8.46 -12.08
CA ARG A 88 5.23 -9.22 -11.43
C ARG A 88 4.85 -10.70 -11.37
N ASP A 89 5.81 -11.58 -11.59
CA ASP A 89 5.62 -13.00 -11.31
C ASP A 89 5.78 -13.25 -9.80
N CYS A 90 4.77 -13.84 -9.17
CA CYS A 90 4.77 -14.14 -7.74
C CYS A 90 5.78 -15.22 -7.38
N CYS A 91 6.02 -16.18 -8.28
CA CYS A 91 6.90 -17.32 -8.02
C CYS A 91 8.39 -16.92 -7.99
N SER A 92 8.85 -16.19 -9.01
CA SER A 92 10.26 -15.75 -9.10
C SER A 92 10.53 -14.40 -8.44
N GLY A 93 9.49 -13.58 -8.32
CA GLY A 93 9.57 -12.19 -7.92
C GLY A 93 10.05 -11.22 -9.01
N GLU A 94 10.23 -11.68 -10.25
CA GLU A 94 10.66 -10.84 -11.37
C GLU A 94 9.56 -9.87 -11.79
N VAL A 95 9.96 -8.61 -12.02
CA VAL A 95 9.08 -7.62 -12.66
C VAL A 95 9.10 -7.88 -14.15
N LEU A 96 7.97 -8.28 -14.71
CA LEU A 96 7.83 -8.60 -16.13
C LEU A 96 7.56 -7.32 -16.93
N VAL A 97 6.68 -6.44 -16.41
CA VAL A 97 6.35 -5.15 -17.04
C VAL A 97 6.17 -4.07 -15.98
N ALA A 98 6.69 -2.88 -16.25
CA ALA A 98 6.42 -1.67 -15.49
C ALA A 98 6.19 -0.49 -16.44
N ARG A 99 5.01 0.15 -16.36
CA ARG A 99 4.60 1.26 -17.24
C ARG A 99 3.79 2.27 -16.46
N SER A 100 3.98 3.56 -16.71
CA SER A 100 3.01 4.55 -16.21
C SER A 100 2.04 4.89 -17.31
N LEU A 101 0.75 4.83 -17.00
CA LEU A 101 -0.35 5.09 -17.93
C LEU A 101 -1.20 6.25 -17.39
N LEU A 102 -1.70 7.09 -18.31
CA LEU A 102 -2.60 8.19 -17.96
C LEU A 102 -3.95 7.67 -17.44
N GLY A 103 -4.40 6.54 -17.98
CA GLY A 103 -5.64 5.88 -17.58
C GLY A 103 -5.41 4.60 -16.78
N ALA A 104 -6.50 4.20 -16.12
CA ALA A 104 -6.64 2.95 -15.38
C ALA A 104 -7.80 2.11 -15.97
N THR A 105 -8.11 2.33 -17.25
CA THR A 105 -9.25 1.69 -17.92
C THR A 105 -8.88 0.31 -18.45
N GLU A 106 -9.89 -0.49 -18.78
CA GLU A 106 -9.68 -1.78 -19.44
C GLU A 106 -8.81 -1.65 -20.70
N LYS A 107 -9.10 -0.65 -21.55
CA LYS A 107 -8.34 -0.40 -22.80
C LYS A 107 -6.87 -0.10 -22.57
N ASP A 108 -6.55 0.50 -21.42
CA ASP A 108 -5.16 0.82 -21.06
C ASP A 108 -4.40 -0.41 -20.53
N LEU A 109 -5.12 -1.32 -19.85
CA LEU A 109 -4.52 -2.45 -19.14
C LEU A 109 -4.39 -3.72 -19.99
N VAL A 110 -5.33 -3.98 -20.91
CA VAL A 110 -5.28 -5.14 -21.81
C VAL A 110 -3.94 -5.23 -22.57
N PRO A 111 -3.41 -4.15 -23.18
CA PRO A 111 -2.13 -4.22 -23.86
C PRO A 111 -0.95 -4.63 -22.96
N LEU A 112 -0.97 -4.25 -21.68
CA LEU A 112 0.08 -4.66 -20.74
C LEU A 112 0.02 -6.16 -20.42
N LEU A 113 -1.19 -6.69 -20.26
CA LEU A 113 -1.42 -8.11 -20.01
C LEU A 113 -1.06 -8.95 -21.25
N GLU A 114 -1.39 -8.48 -22.44
CA GLU A 114 -1.00 -9.11 -23.71
C GLU A 114 0.52 -9.10 -23.91
N GLU A 115 1.22 -8.01 -23.55
CA GLU A 115 2.69 -7.94 -23.57
C GLU A 115 3.30 -9.05 -22.71
N VAL A 116 2.80 -9.23 -21.48
CA VAL A 116 3.25 -10.31 -20.58
C VAL A 116 2.87 -11.70 -21.10
N ALA A 117 1.67 -11.87 -21.65
CA ALA A 117 1.23 -13.15 -22.21
C ALA A 117 2.11 -13.56 -23.40
N ASN A 118 2.44 -12.61 -24.28
CA ASN A 118 3.35 -12.83 -25.41
C ASN A 118 4.76 -13.18 -24.93
N LEU A 119 5.27 -12.48 -23.92
CA LEU A 119 6.55 -12.81 -23.29
C LEU A 119 6.56 -14.24 -22.74
N CYS A 120 5.55 -14.63 -21.96
CA CYS A 120 5.43 -15.97 -21.40
C CYS A 120 5.36 -17.05 -22.49
N ARG A 121 4.68 -16.77 -23.61
CA ARG A 121 4.65 -17.67 -24.79
C ARG A 121 6.04 -17.86 -25.40
N ILE A 122 6.83 -16.78 -25.56
CA ILE A 122 8.21 -16.84 -26.09
C ILE A 122 9.17 -17.57 -25.14
N LEU A 123 8.89 -17.51 -23.85
CA LEU A 123 9.63 -18.22 -22.82
C LEU A 123 9.16 -19.67 -22.64
N GLU A 124 8.07 -20.07 -23.27
CA GLU A 124 7.43 -21.39 -23.16
C GLU A 124 7.02 -21.74 -21.72
N ILE A 125 6.61 -20.73 -20.94
CA ILE A 125 6.14 -20.89 -19.55
C ILE A 125 4.66 -20.46 -19.48
N PRO A 126 3.73 -21.35 -19.07
CA PRO A 126 2.32 -21.00 -18.99
C PRO A 126 2.03 -20.05 -17.82
N ILE A 127 1.14 -19.09 -18.03
CA ILE A 127 0.49 -18.35 -16.94
C ILE A 127 -0.58 -19.28 -16.35
N LYS A 128 -0.55 -19.50 -15.03
CA LYS A 128 -1.48 -20.42 -14.34
C LYS A 128 -2.46 -19.73 -13.41
N GLY A 129 -2.20 -18.48 -13.05
CA GLY A 129 -3.11 -17.69 -12.24
C GLY A 129 -2.75 -16.21 -12.28
N VAL A 130 -3.73 -15.37 -11.94
CA VAL A 130 -3.57 -13.93 -11.80
C VAL A 130 -4.09 -13.50 -10.43
N ILE A 131 -3.39 -12.60 -9.74
CA ILE A 131 -3.88 -11.91 -8.55
C ILE A 131 -3.91 -10.39 -8.72
N THR A 132 -5.04 -9.78 -8.38
CA THR A 132 -5.20 -8.31 -8.43
C THR A 132 -6.02 -7.79 -7.25
N ASP A 133 -6.16 -6.47 -7.16
CA ASP A 133 -7.28 -5.90 -6.40
C ASP A 133 -8.64 -6.13 -7.11
N GLY A 134 -9.75 -5.72 -6.50
CA GLY A 134 -11.09 -5.92 -7.06
C GLY A 134 -11.64 -4.78 -7.92
N GLN A 135 -10.83 -3.85 -8.42
CA GLN A 135 -11.31 -2.77 -9.28
C GLN A 135 -11.90 -3.33 -10.58
N ARG A 136 -13.06 -2.81 -10.99
CA ARG A 136 -13.80 -3.31 -12.15
C ARG A 136 -12.99 -3.23 -13.45
N SER A 137 -12.21 -2.17 -13.66
CA SER A 137 -11.38 -2.02 -14.85
C SER A 137 -10.29 -3.08 -14.95
N ILE A 138 -9.65 -3.42 -13.82
CA ILE A 138 -8.64 -4.48 -13.76
C ILE A 138 -9.29 -5.85 -14.02
N ARG A 139 -10.43 -6.13 -13.37
CA ARG A 139 -11.17 -7.39 -13.58
C ARG A 139 -11.54 -7.61 -15.04
N ASN A 140 -12.11 -6.58 -15.67
CA ASN A 140 -12.43 -6.66 -17.09
C ASN A 140 -11.19 -6.86 -17.95
N ALA A 141 -10.08 -6.16 -17.66
CA ALA A 141 -8.85 -6.30 -18.43
C ALA A 141 -8.27 -7.72 -18.35
N VAL A 142 -8.28 -8.33 -17.17
CA VAL A 142 -7.85 -9.72 -16.98
C VAL A 142 -8.78 -10.68 -17.74
N ALA A 143 -10.10 -10.51 -17.62
CA ALA A 143 -11.06 -11.35 -18.34
C ALA A 143 -10.92 -11.23 -19.87
N SER A 144 -10.64 -10.03 -20.39
CA SER A 144 -10.46 -9.78 -21.83
C SER A 144 -9.12 -10.33 -22.34
N ALA A 145 -8.02 -10.16 -21.59
CA ALA A 145 -6.69 -10.57 -22.04
C ALA A 145 -6.34 -12.05 -21.73
N LEU A 146 -6.94 -12.62 -20.67
CA LEU A 146 -6.62 -13.93 -20.11
C LEU A 146 -7.89 -14.68 -19.65
N PRO A 147 -8.89 -14.91 -20.53
CA PRO A 147 -10.24 -15.37 -20.16
C PRO A 147 -10.29 -16.72 -19.41
N ASP A 148 -9.38 -17.65 -19.73
CA ASP A 148 -9.37 -19.00 -19.17
C ASP A 148 -8.42 -19.15 -17.96
N ILE A 149 -7.77 -18.07 -17.54
CA ILE A 149 -6.80 -18.11 -16.45
C ILE A 149 -7.52 -17.81 -15.12
N PRO A 150 -7.38 -18.67 -14.10
CA PRO A 150 -7.93 -18.41 -12.77
C PRO A 150 -7.49 -17.05 -12.21
N HIS A 151 -8.48 -16.22 -11.85
CA HIS A 151 -8.25 -14.87 -11.36
C HIS A 151 -8.64 -14.75 -9.89
N GLN A 152 -7.63 -14.62 -9.03
CA GLN A 152 -7.79 -14.34 -7.62
C GLN A 152 -7.91 -12.83 -7.37
N LEU A 153 -8.90 -12.43 -6.58
CA LEU A 153 -9.01 -11.08 -6.01
C LEU A 153 -8.44 -11.08 -4.60
N CYS A 154 -7.61 -10.09 -4.29
CA CYS A 154 -6.93 -9.97 -3.01
C CYS A 154 -7.91 -9.95 -1.82
N HIS A 155 -7.81 -10.95 -0.92
CA HIS A 155 -8.68 -11.07 0.25
C HIS A 155 -8.61 -9.86 1.17
N PHE A 156 -7.44 -9.23 1.31
CA PHE A 156 -7.29 -8.02 2.12
C PHE A 156 -8.14 -6.86 1.57
N HIS A 157 -8.06 -6.63 0.26
CA HIS A 157 -8.86 -5.58 -0.40
C HIS A 157 -10.36 -5.88 -0.30
N TYR A 158 -10.74 -7.14 -0.50
CA TYR A 158 -12.10 -7.61 -0.30
C TYR A 158 -12.62 -7.29 1.11
N LEU A 159 -11.94 -7.79 2.17
CA LEU A 159 -12.36 -7.61 3.56
C LEU A 159 -12.38 -6.12 3.94
N ARG A 160 -11.43 -5.33 3.41
CA ARG A 160 -11.37 -3.89 3.65
C ARG A 160 -12.59 -3.16 3.09
N GLU A 161 -13.01 -3.50 1.88
CA GLU A 161 -14.21 -2.90 1.29
C GLU A 161 -15.50 -3.45 1.94
N ALA A 162 -15.55 -4.75 2.24
CA ALA A 162 -16.74 -5.40 2.81
C ALA A 162 -17.01 -4.94 4.25
N ALA A 163 -15.98 -4.77 5.07
CA ALA A 163 -16.09 -4.34 6.46
C ALA A 163 -16.13 -2.81 6.64
N LYS A 164 -16.03 -2.02 5.56
CA LYS A 164 -15.91 -0.55 5.63
C LYS A 164 -16.98 0.13 6.52
N PRO A 165 -18.29 -0.17 6.39
CA PRO A 165 -19.30 0.45 7.25
C PRO A 165 -19.13 0.10 8.74
N ILE A 166 -18.66 -1.12 9.03
CA ILE A 166 -18.39 -1.61 10.39
C ILE A 166 -17.18 -0.85 10.96
N ALA A 167 -16.12 -0.71 10.18
CA ALA A 167 -14.92 0.04 10.56
C ALA A 167 -15.20 1.54 10.76
N ASP A 168 -16.09 2.13 9.95
CA ASP A 168 -16.50 3.52 10.12
C ASP A 168 -17.35 3.72 11.39
N ALA A 169 -18.20 2.75 11.75
CA ALA A 169 -18.94 2.74 13.01
C ALA A 169 -18.02 2.62 14.24
N ASP A 170 -17.02 1.73 14.18
CA ASP A 170 -15.98 1.61 15.21
C ASP A 170 -15.17 2.90 15.37
N ARG A 171 -14.74 3.52 14.26
CA ARG A 171 -14.06 4.81 14.27
C ARG A 171 -14.93 5.92 14.88
N HIS A 172 -16.23 5.90 14.60
CA HIS A 172 -17.17 6.84 15.21
C HIS A 172 -17.26 6.63 16.73
N ALA A 173 -17.49 5.40 17.19
CA ALA A 173 -17.55 5.07 18.61
C ALA A 173 -16.23 5.42 19.35
N LYS A 174 -15.08 5.17 18.73
CA LYS A 174 -13.76 5.63 19.20
C LYS A 174 -13.72 7.15 19.36
N LYS A 175 -14.18 7.89 18.36
CA LYS A 175 -14.20 9.36 18.39
C LYS A 175 -15.06 9.87 19.55
N GLU A 176 -16.23 9.30 19.75
CA GLU A 176 -17.13 9.64 20.86
C GLU A 176 -16.48 9.32 22.22
N LEU A 177 -15.95 8.11 22.41
CA LEU A 177 -15.25 7.71 23.63
C LEU A 177 -14.08 8.64 23.96
N LYS A 178 -13.27 8.99 22.94
CA LYS A 178 -12.16 9.93 23.08
C LYS A 178 -12.59 11.31 23.56
N LYS A 179 -13.83 11.78 23.36
CA LYS A 179 -14.26 13.10 23.85
C LYS A 179 -14.26 13.18 25.38
N HIS A 180 -14.61 12.08 26.04
CA HIS A 180 -14.76 12.04 27.50
C HIS A 180 -13.44 11.84 28.26
N VAL A 181 -12.44 11.21 27.63
CA VAL A 181 -11.17 10.84 28.29
C VAL A 181 -9.99 11.78 27.96
N ARG A 182 -10.21 12.92 27.30
CA ARG A 182 -9.17 13.92 27.02
C ARG A 182 -8.68 14.70 28.25
N GLY A 183 -9.32 14.53 29.41
CA GLY A 183 -9.05 15.25 30.65
C GLY A 183 -7.85 14.78 31.48
N VAL A 184 -6.92 13.99 30.90
CA VAL A 184 -5.77 13.41 31.64
C VAL A 184 -4.72 14.47 32.00
N ARG A 185 -4.46 15.44 31.12
CA ARG A 185 -3.36 16.42 31.29
C ARG A 185 -3.49 17.27 32.57
N PRO A 186 -4.68 17.77 32.96
CA PRO A 186 -4.84 18.44 34.26
C PRO A 186 -4.50 17.57 35.48
N ILE A 187 -4.70 16.25 35.39
CA ILE A 187 -4.38 15.30 36.47
C ILE A 187 -2.86 15.12 36.56
N GLU A 188 -2.18 14.96 35.43
CA GLU A 188 -0.72 14.89 35.39
C GLU A 188 -0.08 16.17 35.97
N ARG A 189 -0.64 17.34 35.63
CA ARG A 189 -0.17 18.64 36.15
C ARG A 189 -0.28 18.77 37.66
N SER A 190 -1.33 18.24 38.30
CA SER A 190 -1.43 18.32 39.76
C SER A 190 -0.40 17.45 40.48
N LEU A 191 0.22 16.50 39.77
CA LEU A 191 1.24 15.58 40.29
C LEU A 191 2.68 16.05 40.02
N GLU A 192 2.92 17.11 39.23
CA GLU A 192 4.27 17.54 38.80
C GLU A 192 5.25 17.79 39.95
N ARG A 193 4.76 18.28 41.10
CA ARG A 193 5.59 18.59 42.27
C ARG A 193 5.69 17.44 43.26
N ARG A 194 5.03 16.31 43.00
CA ARG A 194 4.99 15.14 43.89
C ARG A 194 5.92 14.04 43.38
N THR A 195 6.82 13.57 44.24
CA THR A 195 7.80 12.51 43.94
C THR A 195 7.57 11.23 44.74
N ASP A 196 6.48 11.15 45.51
CA ASP A 196 6.10 9.96 46.26
C ASP A 196 5.63 8.81 45.35
N GLU A 197 5.72 7.57 45.85
CA GLU A 197 5.36 6.35 45.12
C GLU A 197 3.90 6.35 44.62
N GLU A 198 3.00 6.97 45.38
CA GLU A 198 1.59 7.08 45.00
C GLU A 198 1.43 8.00 43.78
N ALA A 199 2.08 9.17 43.78
CA ALA A 199 2.10 10.06 42.63
C ALA A 199 2.69 9.39 41.38
N GLU A 200 3.74 8.58 41.55
CA GLU A 200 4.32 7.80 40.45
C GLU A 200 3.36 6.75 39.90
N ALA A 201 2.67 6.02 40.78
CA ALA A 201 1.65 5.07 40.36
C ALA A 201 0.49 5.75 39.58
N VAL A 202 0.02 6.92 40.03
CA VAL A 202 -1.02 7.67 39.32
C VAL A 202 -0.53 8.17 37.96
N ARG A 203 0.73 8.65 37.85
CA ARG A 203 1.35 8.97 36.57
C ARG A 203 1.38 7.76 35.62
N GLY A 204 1.67 6.57 36.15
CA GLY A 204 1.60 5.31 35.41
C GLY A 204 0.21 5.06 34.81
N TYR A 205 -0.86 5.28 35.59
CA TYR A 205 -2.23 5.20 35.10
C TYR A 205 -2.55 6.26 34.02
N CYS A 206 -2.12 7.50 34.20
CA CYS A 206 -2.27 8.55 33.18
C CYS A 206 -1.56 8.18 31.88
N LEU A 207 -0.34 7.64 31.97
CA LEU A 207 0.43 7.16 30.82
C LEU A 207 -0.28 5.99 30.12
N ALA A 208 -0.84 5.05 30.86
CA ALA A 208 -1.61 3.93 30.30
C ALA A 208 -2.81 4.42 29.49
N VAL A 209 -3.56 5.41 30.01
CA VAL A 209 -4.68 6.02 29.28
C VAL A 209 -4.21 6.72 28.00
N ARG A 210 -3.14 7.51 28.04
CA ARG A 210 -2.57 8.16 26.84
C ARG A 210 -2.10 7.13 25.80
N SER A 211 -1.50 6.04 26.27
CA SER A 211 -1.04 4.95 25.40
C SER A 211 -2.22 4.24 24.75
N ALA A 212 -3.32 4.00 25.48
CA ALA A 212 -4.56 3.48 24.91
C ALA A 212 -5.15 4.42 23.85
N LEU A 213 -5.08 5.74 24.07
CA LEU A 213 -5.61 6.74 23.13
C LEU A 213 -4.83 6.85 21.81
N THR A 214 -3.56 6.45 21.79
CA THR A 214 -2.65 6.60 20.65
C THR A 214 -2.30 5.28 19.97
N ASP A 215 -2.75 4.17 20.54
CA ASP A 215 -2.60 2.85 19.96
C ASP A 215 -3.71 2.57 18.94
N ASP A 216 -3.41 2.91 17.69
CA ASP A 216 -4.25 2.61 16.55
C ASP A 216 -3.92 1.18 16.04
N GLY A 217 -4.95 0.41 15.69
CA GLY A 217 -4.86 -0.90 15.06
C GLY A 217 -4.69 -0.82 13.54
N GLN A 218 -4.54 -1.99 12.91
CA GLN A 218 -4.50 -2.14 11.46
C GLN A 218 -5.85 -2.62 10.89
N PRO A 219 -6.66 -1.74 10.28
CA PRO A 219 -7.88 -2.16 9.59
C PRO A 219 -7.53 -3.07 8.39
N PRO A 220 -8.43 -4.00 8.00
CA PRO A 220 -9.83 -4.09 8.43
C PRO A 220 -10.09 -5.04 9.59
N LEU A 221 -9.09 -5.76 10.11
CA LEU A 221 -9.29 -6.77 11.16
C LEU A 221 -9.06 -6.23 12.57
N ASP A 222 -8.19 -5.22 12.75
CA ASP A 222 -8.04 -4.60 14.06
C ASP A 222 -9.01 -3.42 14.21
N ALA A 223 -10.03 -3.60 15.06
CA ALA A 223 -10.97 -2.56 15.43
C ALA A 223 -10.37 -1.60 16.48
N ASP A 224 -9.93 -0.44 16.01
CA ASP A 224 -9.37 0.67 16.77
C ASP A 224 -10.18 1.07 18.02
N GLY A 225 -11.50 1.19 17.87
CA GLY A 225 -12.43 1.62 18.92
C GLY A 225 -12.65 0.53 19.96
N LEU A 226 -12.91 -0.71 19.53
CA LEU A 226 -12.99 -1.86 20.42
C LEU A 226 -11.71 -2.06 21.24
N LYS A 227 -10.54 -1.89 20.62
CA LYS A 227 -9.23 -1.94 21.31
C LYS A 227 -9.12 -0.86 22.39
N LEU A 228 -9.50 0.38 22.06
CA LEU A 228 -9.53 1.48 23.03
C LEU A 228 -10.51 1.20 24.18
N LYS A 229 -11.75 0.78 23.86
CA LYS A 229 -12.77 0.42 24.85
C LYS A 229 -12.23 -0.61 25.83
N LYS A 230 -11.70 -1.73 25.31
CA LYS A 230 -11.16 -2.83 26.12
C LYS A 230 -10.04 -2.35 27.06
N ARG A 231 -9.09 -1.57 26.55
CA ARG A 231 -8.01 -1.03 27.39
C ARG A 231 -8.51 -0.10 28.49
N LEU A 232 -9.45 0.79 28.19
CA LEU A 232 -10.03 1.65 29.22
C LEU A 232 -10.82 0.86 30.26
N GLN A 233 -11.51 -0.22 29.86
CA GLN A 233 -12.16 -1.15 30.79
C GLN A 233 -11.13 -1.86 31.69
N ASP A 234 -10.00 -2.31 31.14
CA ASP A 234 -8.95 -2.99 31.91
C ASP A 234 -8.28 -2.05 32.92
N ILE A 235 -8.00 -0.80 32.51
CA ILE A 235 -7.47 0.25 33.39
C ILE A 235 -8.49 0.58 34.48
N SER A 236 -9.75 0.80 34.12
CA SER A 236 -10.85 1.08 35.05
C SER A 236 -11.03 -0.05 36.07
N GLY A 237 -11.05 -1.30 35.61
CA GLY A 237 -11.15 -2.49 36.47
C GLY A 237 -9.96 -2.61 37.43
N SER A 238 -8.76 -2.19 37.00
CA SER A 238 -7.59 -2.12 37.88
C SER A 238 -7.77 -1.11 39.00
N ILE A 239 -8.30 0.08 38.71
CA ILE A 239 -8.56 1.11 39.72
C ILE A 239 -9.65 0.67 40.70
N VAL A 240 -10.74 0.04 40.22
CA VAL A 240 -11.80 -0.51 41.08
C VAL A 240 -11.24 -1.54 42.07
N ARG A 241 -10.32 -2.41 41.65
CA ARG A 241 -9.66 -3.36 42.57
C ARG A 241 -8.82 -2.68 43.66
N ILE A 242 -8.28 -1.49 43.38
CA ILE A 242 -7.56 -0.70 44.39
C ILE A 242 -8.54 -0.04 45.36
N GLU A 243 -9.64 0.51 44.84
CA GLU A 243 -10.70 1.15 45.62
C GLU A 243 -11.30 0.21 46.67
N GLN A 244 -11.42 -1.08 46.35
CA GLN A 244 -11.87 -2.12 47.28
C GLN A 244 -10.90 -2.37 48.45
N LYS A 245 -9.62 -2.00 48.33
CA LYS A 245 -8.57 -2.28 49.32
C LYS A 245 -8.19 -1.06 50.14
N ARG A 246 -8.30 0.14 49.56
CA ARG A 246 -7.91 1.41 50.18
C ARG A 246 -8.60 2.58 49.51
N LYS A 247 -8.67 3.70 50.23
CA LYS A 247 -9.10 4.98 49.65
C LYS A 247 -8.20 5.36 48.46
N LEU A 248 -8.84 5.72 47.35
CA LEU A 248 -8.15 6.20 46.15
C LEU A 248 -7.62 7.63 46.38
N PRO A 249 -6.44 7.96 45.83
CA PRO A 249 -6.02 9.35 45.69
C PRO A 249 -7.03 10.16 44.88
N ASP A 250 -7.15 11.46 45.13
CA ASP A 250 -8.13 12.32 44.45
C ASP A 250 -7.90 12.37 42.93
N GLU A 251 -6.64 12.38 42.52
CA GLU A 251 -6.21 12.33 41.13
C GLU A 251 -6.65 11.04 40.43
N LEU A 252 -6.48 9.89 41.10
CA LEU A 252 -6.86 8.59 40.57
C LEU A 252 -8.39 8.44 40.52
N SER A 253 -9.10 8.97 41.52
CA SER A 253 -10.56 9.03 41.56
C SER A 253 -11.12 9.90 40.43
N ARG A 254 -10.44 11.02 40.11
CA ARG A 254 -10.80 11.87 38.98
C ARG A 254 -10.56 11.17 37.65
N LEU A 255 -9.45 10.46 37.50
CA LEU A 255 -9.16 9.67 36.30
C LEU A 255 -10.22 8.57 36.09
N GLN A 256 -10.58 7.87 37.16
CA GLN A 256 -11.61 6.82 37.13
C GLN A 256 -12.97 7.36 36.67
N ARG A 257 -13.40 8.50 37.21
CA ARG A 257 -14.65 9.17 36.79
C ARG A 257 -14.64 9.54 35.32
N LEU A 258 -13.51 10.04 34.78
CA LEU A 258 -13.40 10.35 33.34
C LEU A 258 -13.58 9.11 32.46
N MET A 259 -12.94 8.00 32.83
CA MET A 259 -13.05 6.74 32.08
C MET A 259 -14.45 6.15 32.18
N GLN A 260 -15.04 6.09 33.37
CA GLN A 260 -16.41 5.59 33.57
C GLN A 260 -17.42 6.45 32.79
N ALA A 261 -17.32 7.78 32.87
CA ALA A 261 -18.20 8.67 32.11
C ALA A 261 -18.14 8.40 30.60
N GLY A 262 -16.94 8.18 30.04
CA GLY A 262 -16.78 7.85 28.63
C GLY A 262 -17.32 6.45 28.26
N LEU A 263 -17.04 5.44 29.08
CA LEU A 263 -17.51 4.07 28.87
C LEU A 263 -19.03 4.00 28.93
N THR A 264 -19.66 4.63 29.92
CA THR A 264 -21.12 4.71 30.06
C THR A 264 -21.75 5.50 28.91
N ALA A 265 -21.21 6.67 28.56
CA ALA A 265 -21.76 7.50 27.49
C ALA A 265 -21.73 6.82 26.11
N THR A 266 -20.86 5.82 25.91
CA THR A 266 -20.71 5.10 24.65
C THR A 266 -21.21 3.66 24.69
N GLU A 267 -21.74 3.19 25.82
CA GLU A 267 -22.07 1.79 26.07
C GLU A 267 -22.93 1.18 24.96
N ASN A 268 -23.98 1.89 24.54
CA ASN A 268 -24.94 1.44 23.53
C ASN A 268 -24.35 1.29 22.12
N LEU A 269 -23.18 1.86 21.83
CA LEU A 269 -22.56 1.79 20.51
C LEU A 269 -21.86 0.44 20.28
N TRP A 270 -21.35 -0.19 21.34
CA TRP A 270 -20.40 -1.29 21.23
C TRP A 270 -21.00 -2.65 20.87
N PRO A 271 -22.15 -3.09 21.40
CA PRO A 271 -22.64 -4.46 21.17
C PRO A 271 -22.83 -4.81 19.69
N ALA A 272 -23.39 -3.89 18.91
CA ALA A 272 -23.56 -4.09 17.47
C ALA A 272 -22.20 -4.15 16.74
N ILE A 273 -21.23 -3.31 17.14
CA ILE A 273 -19.89 -3.29 16.53
C ILE A 273 -19.14 -4.58 16.86
N GLU A 274 -19.19 -5.06 18.10
CA GLU A 274 -18.58 -6.32 18.53
C GLU A 274 -19.13 -7.51 17.75
N GLN A 275 -20.46 -7.61 17.63
CA GLN A 275 -21.11 -8.67 16.88
C GLN A 275 -20.76 -8.62 15.39
N ALA A 276 -20.74 -7.43 14.78
CA ALA A 276 -20.41 -7.27 13.37
C ALA A 276 -18.93 -7.62 13.10
N TYR A 277 -18.00 -7.21 13.98
CA TYR A 277 -16.59 -7.59 13.85
C TYR A 277 -16.36 -9.09 14.07
N ALA A 278 -17.12 -9.74 14.95
CA ALA A 278 -17.06 -11.19 15.09
C ALA A 278 -17.32 -11.92 13.75
N TRP A 279 -18.29 -11.44 12.96
CA TRP A 279 -18.54 -11.98 11.61
C TRP A 279 -17.41 -11.66 10.63
N VAL A 280 -16.83 -10.46 10.68
CA VAL A 280 -15.66 -10.10 9.85
C VAL A 280 -14.46 -11.00 10.17
N HIS A 281 -14.20 -11.27 11.45
CA HIS A 281 -13.15 -12.19 11.88
C HIS A 281 -13.44 -13.63 11.45
N GLN A 282 -14.69 -14.08 11.53
CA GLN A 282 -15.09 -15.40 11.03
C GLN A 282 -14.89 -15.51 9.52
N ALA A 283 -15.28 -14.50 8.74
CA ALA A 283 -15.01 -14.42 7.31
C ALA A 283 -13.51 -14.50 7.00
N ALA A 284 -12.69 -13.73 7.71
CA ALA A 284 -11.23 -13.78 7.55
C ALA A 284 -10.65 -15.14 7.95
N HIS A 285 -11.19 -15.79 8.98
CA HIS A 285 -10.76 -17.11 9.41
C HIS A 285 -11.08 -18.19 8.37
N LEU A 286 -12.29 -18.16 7.79
CA LEU A 286 -12.66 -19.05 6.69
C LEU A 286 -11.74 -18.85 5.47
N LEU A 287 -11.45 -17.59 5.12
CA LEU A 287 -10.53 -17.27 4.02
C LEU A 287 -9.05 -17.53 4.34
N ALA A 288 -8.67 -17.66 5.61
CA ALA A 288 -7.33 -18.13 5.95
C ALA A 288 -7.19 -19.64 5.70
N ASN A 289 -8.30 -20.39 5.70
CA ASN A 289 -8.40 -21.82 5.45
C ASN A 289 -7.29 -22.63 6.15
N ALA A 290 -7.06 -22.38 7.44
CA ALA A 290 -5.98 -23.02 8.19
C ALA A 290 -6.10 -24.56 8.24
N ASN A 291 -7.33 -25.07 8.17
CA ASN A 291 -7.64 -26.50 8.16
C ASN A 291 -7.59 -27.14 6.76
N GLN A 292 -7.27 -26.37 5.71
CA GLN A 292 -7.14 -26.83 4.34
C GLN A 292 -8.40 -27.56 3.82
N HIS A 293 -9.58 -27.02 4.14
CA HIS A 293 -10.84 -27.50 3.56
C HIS A 293 -10.80 -27.35 2.03
N ASP A 294 -11.48 -28.24 1.33
CA ASP A 294 -11.68 -28.13 -0.11
C ASP A 294 -12.53 -26.89 -0.44
N VAL A 295 -12.43 -26.46 -1.69
CA VAL A 295 -13.03 -25.19 -2.15
C VAL A 295 -14.57 -25.20 -2.08
N ASP A 296 -15.21 -26.34 -2.25
CA ASP A 296 -16.67 -26.42 -2.26
C ASP A 296 -17.20 -26.37 -0.83
N THR A 297 -16.55 -27.07 0.10
CA THR A 297 -16.80 -26.94 1.54
C THR A 297 -16.62 -25.50 2.01
N LEU A 298 -15.51 -24.84 1.63
CA LEU A 298 -15.28 -23.43 1.99
C LEU A 298 -16.38 -22.50 1.48
N LYS A 299 -16.83 -22.68 0.24
CA LYS A 299 -17.93 -21.88 -0.33
C LYS A 299 -19.22 -22.08 0.46
N GLN A 300 -19.53 -23.32 0.84
CA GLN A 300 -20.71 -23.63 1.66
C GLN A 300 -20.61 -23.00 3.05
N GLU A 301 -19.47 -23.12 3.73
CA GLU A 301 -19.23 -22.50 5.04
C GLU A 301 -19.34 -20.97 4.96
N TYR A 302 -18.83 -20.36 3.89
CA TYR A 302 -18.93 -18.92 3.68
C TYR A 302 -20.37 -18.48 3.39
N GLN A 303 -21.12 -19.24 2.59
CA GLN A 303 -22.55 -19.00 2.37
C GLN A 303 -23.36 -19.13 3.65
N GLN A 304 -23.01 -20.09 4.51
CA GLN A 304 -23.63 -20.26 5.82
C GLN A 304 -23.36 -19.06 6.74
N LEU A 305 -22.15 -18.51 6.71
CA LEU A 305 -21.84 -17.25 7.39
C LEU A 305 -22.71 -16.10 6.87
N LEU A 306 -22.82 -15.91 5.55
CA LEU A 306 -23.66 -14.86 4.96
C LEU A 306 -25.14 -15.01 5.35
N SER A 307 -25.65 -16.25 5.35
CA SER A 307 -27.01 -16.55 5.81
C SER A 307 -27.19 -16.17 7.28
N THR A 308 -26.23 -16.52 8.13
CA THR A 308 -26.25 -16.17 9.56
C THR A 308 -26.25 -14.65 9.77
N MET A 309 -25.41 -13.91 9.04
CA MET A 309 -25.38 -12.45 9.09
C MET A 309 -26.75 -11.87 8.70
N THR A 310 -27.37 -12.40 7.64
CA THR A 310 -28.70 -11.96 7.17
C THR A 310 -29.77 -12.17 8.23
N GLN A 311 -29.84 -13.38 8.79
CA GLN A 311 -30.86 -13.75 9.78
C GLN A 311 -30.72 -12.94 11.08
N GLN A 312 -29.51 -12.50 11.41
CA GLN A 312 -29.22 -11.80 12.65
C GLN A 312 -29.01 -10.28 12.46
N GLN A 313 -29.18 -9.74 11.26
CA GLN A 313 -28.87 -8.33 10.97
C GLN A 313 -29.69 -7.35 11.82
N ASP A 314 -30.94 -7.69 12.15
CA ASP A 314 -31.81 -6.84 12.97
C ASP A 314 -31.25 -6.61 14.37
N ARG A 315 -30.45 -7.54 14.89
CA ARG A 315 -29.74 -7.40 16.18
C ARG A 315 -28.71 -6.28 16.16
N LEU A 316 -28.26 -5.84 14.97
CA LEU A 316 -27.32 -4.73 14.84
C LEU A 316 -27.98 -3.35 14.90
N GLY A 317 -29.32 -3.27 14.93
CA GLY A 317 -30.06 -2.01 14.96
C GLY A 317 -29.64 -1.08 13.82
N ALA A 318 -29.14 0.11 14.14
CA ALA A 318 -28.70 1.11 13.16
C ALA A 318 -27.55 0.64 12.25
N LEU A 319 -26.81 -0.41 12.63
CA LEU A 319 -25.71 -0.97 11.84
C LEU A 319 -26.17 -2.11 10.89
N ALA A 320 -27.46 -2.49 10.87
CA ALA A 320 -27.99 -3.50 9.96
C ALA A 320 -27.62 -3.28 8.47
N PRO A 321 -27.62 -2.05 7.91
CA PRO A 321 -27.20 -1.81 6.52
C PRO A 321 -25.76 -2.26 6.20
N ALA A 322 -24.89 -2.42 7.21
CA ALA A 322 -23.54 -2.96 7.02
C ALA A 322 -23.55 -4.40 6.51
N VAL A 323 -24.54 -5.21 6.90
CA VAL A 323 -24.70 -6.59 6.41
C VAL A 323 -25.04 -6.60 4.94
N THR A 324 -25.99 -5.77 4.51
CA THR A 324 -26.34 -5.60 3.08
C THR A 324 -25.14 -5.16 2.25
N HIS A 325 -24.34 -4.23 2.76
CA HIS A 325 -23.10 -3.81 2.10
C HIS A 325 -22.09 -4.97 2.02
N PHE A 326 -21.87 -5.70 3.10
CA PHE A 326 -20.97 -6.85 3.15
C PHE A 326 -21.38 -7.91 2.11
N GLN A 327 -22.67 -8.23 2.01
CA GLN A 327 -23.19 -9.16 1.00
C GLN A 327 -22.98 -8.65 -0.42
N LYS A 328 -23.28 -7.38 -0.68
CA LYS A 328 -23.09 -6.78 -2.00
C LYS A 328 -21.63 -6.83 -2.46
N VAL A 329 -20.71 -6.50 -1.55
CA VAL A 329 -19.26 -6.60 -1.84
C VAL A 329 -18.88 -8.05 -2.06
N THR A 330 -19.34 -8.97 -1.22
CA THR A 330 -19.05 -10.41 -1.36
C THR A 330 -19.55 -10.97 -2.69
N ALA A 331 -20.79 -10.65 -3.09
CA ALA A 331 -21.33 -11.06 -4.38
C ALA A 331 -20.51 -10.53 -5.56
N SER A 332 -20.03 -9.29 -5.48
CA SER A 332 -19.16 -8.71 -6.50
C SER A 332 -17.81 -9.43 -6.62
N TYR A 333 -17.25 -9.88 -5.50
CA TYR A 333 -15.94 -10.54 -5.44
C TYR A 333 -16.00 -12.06 -5.61
N TRP A 334 -17.18 -12.67 -5.48
CA TRP A 334 -17.41 -14.11 -5.29
C TRP A 334 -16.57 -14.99 -6.22
N ASP A 335 -16.64 -14.72 -7.52
CA ASP A 335 -15.97 -15.54 -8.54
C ASP A 335 -14.44 -15.56 -8.40
N GLY A 336 -13.87 -14.50 -7.82
CA GLY A 336 -12.43 -14.37 -7.62
C GLY A 336 -11.97 -14.57 -6.18
N LEU A 337 -12.83 -14.98 -5.24
CA LEU A 337 -12.41 -15.19 -3.85
C LEU A 337 -11.66 -16.50 -3.62
N PHE A 338 -11.90 -17.52 -4.45
CA PHE A 338 -11.54 -18.90 -4.10
C PHE A 338 -10.51 -19.55 -5.03
N ALA A 339 -10.04 -18.84 -6.07
CA ALA A 339 -9.11 -19.39 -7.06
C ALA A 339 -7.77 -19.85 -6.42
N CYS A 340 -7.30 -19.15 -5.37
CA CYS A 340 -6.06 -19.47 -4.66
C CYS A 340 -6.03 -20.87 -4.02
N TYR A 341 -7.19 -21.50 -3.77
CA TYR A 341 -7.23 -22.84 -3.20
C TYR A 341 -7.14 -23.96 -4.24
N GLN A 342 -7.29 -23.62 -5.52
CA GLN A 342 -7.32 -24.58 -6.63
C GLN A 342 -6.04 -24.54 -7.48
N VAL A 343 -5.30 -23.42 -7.43
CA VAL A 343 -4.08 -23.20 -8.20
C VAL A 343 -2.89 -23.15 -7.25
N ASN A 344 -1.97 -24.09 -7.41
CA ASN A 344 -0.72 -24.12 -6.65
C ASN A 344 0.05 -22.81 -6.84
N ASP A 345 0.58 -22.28 -5.73
CA ASP A 345 1.36 -21.03 -5.65
C ASP A 345 0.57 -19.74 -5.96
N LEU A 346 -0.74 -19.79 -6.24
CA LEU A 346 -1.57 -18.59 -6.39
C LEU A 346 -1.87 -18.01 -5.00
N PRO A 347 -1.30 -16.86 -4.62
CA PRO A 347 -1.50 -16.32 -3.27
C PRO A 347 -2.94 -15.82 -3.10
N CYS A 348 -3.42 -15.77 -1.85
CA CYS A 348 -4.72 -15.21 -1.51
C CYS A 348 -4.71 -13.67 -1.40
N THR A 349 -3.52 -13.07 -1.23
CA THR A 349 -3.33 -11.62 -1.10
C THR A 349 -2.22 -11.12 -2.03
N ASN A 350 -2.35 -9.88 -2.49
CA ASN A 350 -1.36 -9.21 -3.33
C ASN A 350 -0.29 -8.46 -2.49
N ASN A 351 -0.08 -8.89 -1.25
CA ASN A 351 0.74 -8.17 -0.26
C ASN A 351 2.20 -8.06 -0.70
N ASP A 352 2.72 -9.05 -1.42
CA ASP A 352 4.10 -9.02 -1.92
C ASP A 352 4.35 -7.86 -2.89
N LEU A 353 3.39 -7.57 -3.77
CA LEU A 353 3.50 -6.44 -4.68
C LEU A 353 3.34 -5.11 -3.94
N GLU A 354 2.48 -5.05 -2.92
CA GLU A 354 2.40 -3.88 -2.03
C GLU A 354 3.71 -3.65 -1.27
N GLN A 355 4.34 -4.70 -0.74
CA GLN A 355 5.64 -4.64 -0.09
C GLN A 355 6.75 -4.19 -1.05
N PHE A 356 6.69 -4.62 -2.31
CA PHE A 356 7.60 -4.15 -3.37
C PHE A 356 7.48 -2.62 -3.57
N PHE A 357 6.25 -2.08 -3.66
CA PHE A 357 6.06 -0.62 -3.68
C PHE A 357 6.48 0.06 -2.38
N GLY A 358 6.21 -0.55 -1.23
CA GLY A 358 6.64 -0.07 0.09
C GLY A 358 8.15 0.06 0.18
N THR A 359 8.88 -0.92 -0.35
CA THR A 359 10.34 -0.95 -0.45
C THR A 359 10.89 0.21 -1.28
N ALA A 360 10.29 0.47 -2.44
CA ALA A 360 10.68 1.60 -3.29
C ALA A 360 10.42 2.95 -2.57
N ARG A 361 9.25 3.10 -1.93
CA ARG A 361 8.89 4.29 -1.14
C ARG A 361 9.84 4.50 0.04
N HIS A 362 10.23 3.43 0.73
CA HIS A 362 11.18 3.48 1.84
C HIS A 362 12.57 3.93 1.37
N ALA A 363 13.09 3.33 0.30
CA ALA A 363 14.40 3.71 -0.27
C ALA A 363 14.42 5.18 -0.67
N GLU A 364 13.36 5.66 -1.34
CA GLU A 364 13.24 7.06 -1.73
C GLU A 364 13.18 7.99 -0.52
N ARG A 365 12.42 7.62 0.54
CA ARG A 365 12.35 8.41 1.77
C ARG A 365 13.70 8.54 2.46
N ARG A 366 14.44 7.43 2.60
CA ARG A 366 15.76 7.43 3.23
C ARG A 366 16.74 8.32 2.51
N ALA A 367 16.70 8.29 1.18
CA ALA A 367 17.69 8.96 0.36
C ALA A 367 17.29 10.40 -0.05
N THR A 368 16.08 10.86 0.26
CA THR A 368 15.61 12.24 -0.04
C THR A 368 15.02 12.99 1.16
N GLY A 369 14.72 12.29 2.26
CA GLY A 369 13.97 12.82 3.40
C GLY A 369 12.47 13.03 3.16
N ARG A 370 11.95 12.77 1.96
CA ARG A 370 10.56 13.08 1.60
C ARG A 370 9.61 11.94 1.98
N LYS A 371 8.54 12.27 2.74
CA LYS A 371 7.52 11.30 3.14
C LYS A 371 6.51 10.99 2.01
N ARG A 372 6.21 11.98 1.16
CA ARG A 372 5.32 11.88 -0.01
C ARG A 372 6.10 11.48 -1.27
N ALA A 373 5.39 10.98 -2.28
CA ALA A 373 5.98 10.64 -3.57
C ALA A 373 6.82 11.81 -4.10
N SER A 374 8.05 11.51 -4.52
CA SER A 374 8.90 12.52 -5.09
C SER A 374 8.41 12.87 -6.50
N PRO A 375 8.61 14.11 -6.97
CA PRO A 375 8.38 14.48 -8.37
C PRO A 375 9.05 13.53 -9.37
N THR A 376 10.14 12.90 -8.96
CA THR A 376 10.86 11.95 -9.80
C THR A 376 10.17 10.61 -9.91
N LEU A 377 9.39 10.18 -8.90
CA LEU A 377 8.55 8.97 -9.00
C LEU A 377 7.43 9.14 -10.04
N ILE A 378 6.89 10.36 -10.20
CA ILE A 378 5.91 10.68 -11.25
C ILE A 378 6.53 10.51 -12.64
N VAL A 379 7.70 11.08 -12.85
CA VAL A 379 8.36 11.08 -14.17
C VAL A 379 8.96 9.72 -14.51
N ARG A 380 9.63 9.09 -13.54
CA ARG A 380 10.52 7.94 -13.73
C ARG A 380 10.07 6.69 -12.99
N GLY A 381 8.83 6.64 -12.52
CA GLY A 381 8.32 5.54 -11.69
C GLY A 381 8.55 4.16 -12.28
N SER A 382 8.33 4.01 -13.60
CA SER A 382 8.49 2.75 -14.33
C SER A 382 9.90 2.17 -14.30
N VAL A 383 10.94 3.00 -14.19
CA VAL A 383 12.34 2.54 -14.10
C VAL A 383 12.85 2.58 -12.65
N ARG A 384 12.41 3.57 -11.87
CA ARG A 384 12.88 3.80 -10.51
C ARG A 384 12.38 2.76 -9.52
N VAL A 385 11.11 2.34 -9.63
CA VAL A 385 10.55 1.31 -8.74
C VAL A 385 11.23 -0.04 -9.02
N VAL A 386 11.45 -0.36 -10.29
CA VAL A 386 12.20 -1.55 -10.72
C VAL A 386 13.63 -1.52 -10.16
N ALA A 387 14.35 -0.40 -10.34
CA ALA A 387 15.69 -0.25 -9.83
C ALA A 387 15.76 -0.37 -8.29
N ALA A 388 14.79 0.21 -7.58
CA ALA A 388 14.74 0.15 -6.12
C ALA A 388 14.46 -1.26 -5.59
N GLY A 389 13.62 -2.04 -6.27
CA GLY A 389 13.36 -3.43 -5.91
C GLY A 389 14.53 -4.36 -6.25
N ALA A 390 15.01 -4.29 -7.49
CA ALA A 390 16.05 -5.18 -7.98
C ALA A 390 17.41 -4.96 -7.28
N SER A 391 17.83 -3.71 -7.10
CA SER A 391 19.16 -3.41 -6.55
C SER A 391 19.33 -3.80 -5.08
N ARG A 392 18.25 -4.14 -4.36
CA ARG A 392 18.34 -4.68 -2.99
C ARG A 392 18.70 -6.16 -2.95
N ILE A 393 18.37 -6.88 -4.01
CA ILE A 393 18.50 -8.34 -4.09
C ILE A 393 19.70 -8.69 -4.97
N LEU A 394 19.90 -7.93 -6.04
CA LEU A 394 20.93 -8.16 -7.04
C LEU A 394 22.12 -7.22 -6.83
N SER A 395 23.32 -7.76 -7.00
CA SER A 395 24.54 -6.98 -7.20
C SER A 395 24.70 -6.68 -8.68
N ILE A 396 24.47 -5.43 -9.08
CA ILE A 396 24.51 -5.01 -10.48
C ILE A 396 25.92 -4.56 -10.85
N SER A 397 26.53 -5.25 -11.81
CA SER A 397 27.86 -4.92 -12.32
C SER A 397 27.80 -3.89 -13.45
N ALA A 398 28.97 -3.33 -13.80
CA ALA A 398 29.10 -2.48 -14.97
C ALA A 398 28.84 -3.21 -16.30
N ALA A 399 29.01 -4.54 -16.33
CA ALA A 399 28.73 -5.37 -17.50
C ALA A 399 27.22 -5.53 -17.72
N ASP A 400 26.45 -5.72 -16.64
CA ASP A 400 24.98 -5.88 -16.69
C ASP A 400 24.29 -4.64 -17.25
N LEU A 401 24.84 -3.45 -16.97
CA LEU A 401 24.28 -2.19 -17.43
C LEU A 401 24.59 -1.88 -18.91
N ARG A 402 25.42 -2.69 -19.59
CA ARG A 402 25.73 -2.44 -21.01
C ARG A 402 24.47 -2.67 -21.85
N PRO A 403 23.97 -1.66 -22.59
CA PRO A 403 22.73 -1.81 -23.34
C PRO A 403 22.91 -2.85 -24.45
N SER A 404 22.13 -3.93 -24.42
CA SER A 404 22.04 -4.91 -25.50
C SER A 404 21.27 -4.36 -26.71
N ASN A 405 20.38 -3.39 -26.49
CA ASN A 405 19.57 -2.74 -27.51
C ASN A 405 19.56 -1.21 -27.32
N ILE A 406 20.36 -0.50 -28.12
CA ILE A 406 20.51 0.97 -28.04
C ILE A 406 19.21 1.67 -28.45
N THR A 407 18.52 1.18 -29.47
CA THR A 407 17.25 1.77 -29.96
C THR A 407 16.18 1.72 -28.88
N ALA A 408 16.04 0.58 -28.18
CA ALA A 408 15.11 0.45 -27.06
C ALA A 408 15.46 1.40 -25.91
N TRP A 409 16.76 1.58 -25.62
CA TRP A 409 17.20 2.55 -24.62
C TRP A 409 16.88 4.00 -25.00
N GLN A 410 17.11 4.39 -26.25
CA GLN A 410 16.76 5.71 -26.74
C GLN A 410 15.25 5.96 -26.68
N ALA A 411 14.44 4.98 -27.07
CA ALA A 411 12.98 5.07 -27.00
C ALA A 411 12.48 5.23 -25.56
N LEU A 412 13.00 4.40 -24.63
CA LEU A 412 12.68 4.51 -23.20
C LEU A 412 13.05 5.90 -22.66
N ARG A 413 14.25 6.37 -23.00
CA ARG A 413 14.73 7.68 -22.55
C ARG A 413 13.87 8.82 -23.11
N GLN A 414 13.49 8.76 -24.39
CA GLN A 414 12.61 9.75 -25.00
C GLN A 414 11.24 9.80 -24.30
N ALA A 415 10.66 8.65 -23.95
CA ALA A 415 9.41 8.58 -23.21
C ALA A 415 9.51 9.21 -21.80
N LEU A 416 10.64 8.98 -21.11
CA LEU A 416 10.92 9.61 -19.81
C LEU A 416 11.19 11.11 -19.92
N ASP A 417 11.91 11.54 -20.96
CA ASP A 417 12.23 12.95 -21.22
C ASP A 417 10.97 13.76 -21.57
N TYR A 418 10.02 13.17 -22.30
CA TYR A 418 8.70 13.78 -22.54
C TYR A 418 7.98 14.14 -21.23
N ARG A 419 7.98 13.21 -20.27
CA ARG A 419 7.38 13.43 -18.95
C ARG A 419 8.14 14.46 -18.13
N HIS A 420 9.47 14.44 -18.23
CA HIS A 420 10.33 15.42 -17.58
C HIS A 420 10.07 16.83 -18.14
N GLU A 421 9.83 16.97 -19.44
CA GLU A 421 9.44 18.23 -20.07
C GLU A 421 8.10 18.75 -19.56
N GLY A 422 7.10 17.87 -19.37
CA GLY A 422 5.83 18.24 -18.73
C GLY A 422 6.05 18.92 -17.37
N ARG A 423 6.97 18.40 -16.55
CA ARG A 423 7.35 19.03 -15.27
C ARG A 423 8.10 20.36 -15.45
N ARG A 424 8.99 20.46 -16.43
CA ARG A 424 9.66 21.74 -16.75
C ARG A 424 8.65 22.81 -17.15
N ARG A 425 7.63 22.46 -17.95
CA ARG A 425 6.53 23.34 -18.33
C ARG A 425 5.71 23.82 -17.12
N GLN A 426 5.38 22.93 -16.19
CA GLN A 426 4.71 23.31 -14.94
C GLN A 426 5.52 24.32 -14.11
N LEU A 427 6.85 24.15 -14.05
CA LEU A 427 7.73 25.12 -13.37
C LEU A 427 7.80 26.46 -14.11
N ARG A 428 7.86 26.44 -15.45
CA ARG A 428 7.81 27.67 -16.26
C ARG A 428 6.51 28.43 -16.02
N PHE A 429 5.36 27.75 -16.04
CA PHE A 429 4.06 28.35 -15.73
C PHE A 429 4.05 28.97 -14.33
N ARG A 430 4.54 28.27 -13.29
CA ARG A 430 4.58 28.84 -11.93
C ARG A 430 5.52 30.03 -11.78
N ARG A 431 6.58 30.10 -12.58
CA ARG A 431 7.53 31.20 -12.57
C ARG A 431 6.94 32.46 -13.23
N ASP A 432 6.25 32.28 -14.35
CA ASP A 432 5.62 33.36 -15.10
C ASP A 432 4.37 32.84 -15.85
N PRO A 433 3.20 32.90 -15.21
CA PRO A 433 1.95 32.41 -15.81
C PRO A 433 1.55 33.18 -17.07
N GLN A 434 1.74 34.49 -17.10
CA GLN A 434 1.28 35.35 -18.20
C GLN A 434 2.06 35.06 -19.47
N THR A 435 3.40 35.06 -19.41
CA THR A 435 4.25 34.73 -20.56
C THR A 435 4.01 33.30 -21.06
N TYR A 436 3.80 32.36 -20.14
CA TYR A 436 3.50 30.98 -20.51
C TYR A 436 2.18 30.85 -21.27
N LEU A 437 1.09 31.48 -20.77
CA LEU A 437 -0.22 31.43 -21.42
C LEU A 437 -0.20 32.15 -22.78
N ALA A 438 0.40 33.34 -22.86
CA ALA A 438 0.55 34.07 -24.12
C ALA A 438 1.29 33.23 -25.18
N SER A 439 2.33 32.48 -24.79
CA SER A 439 3.05 31.58 -25.72
C SER A 439 2.20 30.43 -26.24
N LEU A 440 1.25 29.91 -25.42
CA LEU A 440 0.32 28.87 -25.85
C LEU A 440 -0.75 29.44 -26.80
N GLU A 441 -1.29 30.60 -26.48
CA GLU A 441 -2.25 31.32 -27.32
C GLU A 441 -1.65 31.61 -28.70
N GLU A 442 -0.44 32.16 -28.74
CA GLU A 442 0.27 32.43 -30.00
C GLU A 442 0.51 31.15 -30.81
N CYS A 443 0.92 30.07 -30.16
CA CYS A 443 1.13 28.78 -30.82
C CYS A 443 -0.15 28.25 -31.47
N LEU A 444 -1.28 28.31 -30.75
CA LEU A 444 -2.57 27.82 -31.24
C LEU A 444 -3.12 28.72 -32.37
N CYS A 445 -2.99 30.04 -32.23
CA CYS A 445 -3.36 31.00 -33.27
C CYS A 445 -2.56 30.79 -34.57
N ARG A 446 -1.26 30.47 -34.48
CA ARG A 446 -0.42 30.15 -35.66
C ARG A 446 -0.78 28.82 -36.30
N SER A 447 -1.18 27.82 -35.51
CA SER A 447 -1.54 26.48 -36.02
C SER A 447 -2.88 26.41 -36.76
N GLY A 448 -3.70 27.47 -36.68
CA GLY A 448 -4.99 27.57 -37.37
C GLY A 448 -4.94 28.27 -38.74
N LEU A 449 -3.77 28.72 -39.20
CA LEU A 449 -3.60 29.32 -40.51
C LEU A 449 -3.29 28.22 -41.55
N PRO A 450 -3.98 28.16 -42.71
CA PRO A 450 -3.58 27.27 -43.79
C PRO A 450 -2.16 27.62 -44.22
N SER A 451 -1.32 26.59 -44.38
CA SER A 451 0.07 26.69 -44.86
C SER A 451 0.17 27.30 -46.25
#